data_AF-A0A381QNT7-F1
#
_entry.id   AF-A0A381QNT7-F1
#
_cell.length_a   1.000
_cell.length_b   1.000
_cell.length_c   1.000
_cell.angle_alpha   90.00
_cell.angle_beta   90.00
_cell.angle_gamma   90.00
#
_symmetry.space_group_name_H-M   'P 1'
#
loop_
_entity.id
_entity.type
_entity.pdbx_description
1 polymer ?
#
loop_
_entity_poly.entity_id
_entity_poly.type
_entity_poly.pdbx_seq_one_letter_code
_entity_poly.pdbx_strand_id
1 'polypeptide(L)'
;MKAVAYGLLTLLYVLHTDVWYWDVSRMVLGFPIGFTYHVLGTIVITGTFWLVVRYTWPIELEAAEEHGVSTASNHLDCDLTSVESP
;
A
#
# COMPACT_ATOMS: atom_id res chain seq x y z
N MET A 1 13.11 -4.89 -9.81
CA MET A 1 12.45 -3.83 -9.03
C MET A 1 11.51 -4.38 -7.95
N LYS A 2 10.56 -5.28 -8.29
CA LYS A 2 9.61 -5.87 -7.32
C LYS A 2 10.28 -6.57 -6.11
N ALA A 3 11.36 -7.32 -6.34
CA ALA A 3 12.11 -7.98 -5.27
C ALA A 3 12.71 -7.01 -4.23
N VAL A 4 13.10 -5.80 -4.67
CA VAL A 4 13.61 -4.76 -3.76
C VAL A 4 12.47 -4.20 -2.90
N ALA A 5 11.29 -3.96 -3.50
CA ALA A 5 10.11 -3.52 -2.76
C ALA A 5 9.68 -4.55 -1.71
N TYR A 6 9.61 -5.83 -2.08
CA TYR A 6 9.26 -6.90 -1.14
C TYR A 6 10.33 -7.09 -0.07
N GLY A 7 11.62 -7.07 -0.42
CA GLY A 7 12.71 -7.15 0.56
C GLY A 7 12.70 -5.99 1.55
N LEU A 8 12.43 -4.78 1.07
CA LEU A 8 12.30 -3.58 1.91
C LEU A 8 11.09 -3.69 2.85
N LEU A 9 9.95 -4.19 2.36
CA LEU A 9 8.76 -4.46 3.20
C LEU A 9 9.06 -5.50 4.29
N THR A 10 9.71 -6.61 3.95
CA THR A 10 10.07 -7.65 4.93
C THR A 10 11.06 -7.11 5.96
N LEU A 11 12.06 -6.33 5.53
CA LEU A 11 13.01 -5.67 6.43
C LEU A 11 12.30 -4.70 7.39
N LEU A 12 11.40 -3.85 6.86
CA LEU A 12 10.60 -2.93 7.67
C LEU A 12 9.69 -3.67 8.65
N TYR A 13 9.11 -4.81 8.25
CA TYR A 13 8.28 -5.62 9.14
C TYR A 13 9.08 -6.16 10.32
N VAL A 14 10.26 -6.73 10.05
CA VAL A 14 11.17 -7.21 11.11
C VAL A 14 11.64 -6.05 11.99
N LEU A 15 12.00 -4.92 11.40
CA LEU A 15 12.44 -3.75 12.15
C LEU A 15 11.29 -3.12 12.95
N HIS A 16 10.05 -3.21 12.47
CA HIS A 16 8.87 -2.79 13.21
C HIS A 16 8.61 -3.68 14.42
N THR A 17 9.06 -4.95 14.43
CA THR A 17 8.91 -5.78 15.62
C THR A 17 9.69 -5.16 16.78
N ASP A 18 8.92 -4.61 17.73
CA ASP A 18 9.38 -3.83 18.87
C ASP A 18 9.95 -4.74 19.96
N VAL A 19 10.91 -5.59 19.57
CA VAL A 19 11.60 -6.54 20.45
C VAL A 19 13.02 -6.06 20.78
N TRP A 20 13.54 -5.11 19.99
CA TRP A 20 14.95 -4.70 20.04
C TRP A 20 15.23 -3.69 21.16
N TYR A 21 14.32 -2.75 21.40
CA TYR A 21 14.50 -1.67 22.37
C TYR A 21 13.58 -1.77 23.60
N TRP A 22 12.91 -2.93 23.79
CA TRP A 22 11.94 -3.19 24.86
C TRP A 22 12.47 -2.91 26.28
N ASP A 23 13.75 -3.17 26.55
CA ASP A 23 14.32 -3.05 27.91
C ASP A 23 15.23 -1.83 28.12
N VAL A 24 15.33 -0.95 27.11
CA VAL A 24 16.36 0.10 27.11
C VAL A 24 15.78 1.41 27.63
N SER A 25 15.90 1.66 28.94
CA SER A 25 15.54 2.95 29.58
C SER A 25 16.50 4.11 29.25
N ARG A 26 17.07 4.15 28.06
CA ARG A 26 17.92 5.27 27.63
C ARG A 26 17.05 6.44 27.18
N MET A 27 17.36 7.62 27.71
CA MET A 27 16.74 8.89 27.31
C MET A 27 17.59 9.52 26.21
N VAL A 28 17.01 9.73 25.02
CA VAL A 28 17.63 10.52 23.95
C VAL A 28 16.84 11.81 23.83
N LEU A 29 17.52 12.96 23.91
CA LEU A 29 16.90 14.30 23.87
C LEU A 29 15.79 14.54 24.92
N GLY A 30 15.78 13.77 26.02
CA GLY A 30 14.75 13.84 27.06
C GLY A 30 13.51 12.97 26.81
N PHE A 31 13.46 12.22 25.71
CA PHE A 31 12.38 11.28 25.39
C PHE A 31 12.85 9.81 25.45
N PRO A 32 11.94 8.87 25.76
CA PRO A 32 12.27 7.45 25.78
C PRO A 32 12.70 6.98 24.39
N ILE A 33 13.81 6.23 24.32
CA ILE A 33 14.39 5.75 23.05
C ILE A 33 13.38 4.99 22.18
N GLY A 34 12.49 4.21 22.82
CA GLY A 34 11.43 3.48 22.11
C GLY A 34 10.50 4.41 21.33
N PHE A 35 10.15 5.57 21.89
CA PHE A 35 9.30 6.55 21.20
C PHE A 35 9.99 7.14 19.96
N THR A 36 11.25 7.58 20.11
CA THR A 36 12.03 8.09 18.97
C THR A 36 12.20 7.04 17.88
N TYR A 37 12.40 5.78 18.27
CA TYR A 37 12.48 4.64 17.37
C TYR A 37 11.18 4.46 16.57
N HIS A 38 10.02 4.50 17.21
CA HIS A 38 8.73 4.39 16.53
C HIS A 38 8.44 5.56 15.58
N VAL A 39 8.77 6.79 15.97
CA VAL A 39 8.59 7.97 15.11
C VAL A 39 9.47 7.87 13.85
N LEU A 40 10.72 7.46 14.00
CA LEU A 40 11.60 7.25 12.84
C LEU A 40 11.12 6.06 11.99
N GLY A 41 10.70 4.96 12.62
CA GLY A 41 10.15 3.79 11.93
C GLY A 41 8.92 4.13 11.08
N THR A 42 7.98 4.91 11.62
CA THR A 42 6.78 5.35 10.88
C THR A 42 7.11 6.25 9.68
N ILE A 43 8.10 7.15 9.80
CA ILE A 43 8.58 7.96 8.67
C ILE A 43 9.16 7.08 7.56
N VAL A 44 10.00 6.11 7.92
CA VAL A 44 10.62 5.18 6.96
C VAL A 44 9.58 4.29 6.28
N ILE A 45 8.59 3.80 7.03
CA ILE A 45 7.47 3.01 6.48
C ILE A 45 6.65 3.82 5.49
N THR A 46 6.30 5.05 5.85
CA THR A 46 5.53 5.95 4.99
C THR A 46 6.28 6.25 3.68
N GLY A 47 7.57 6.59 3.76
CA GLY A 47 8.40 6.83 2.57
C GLY A 47 8.56 5.59 1.69
N THR A 48 8.70 4.42 2.31
CA THR A 48 8.76 3.13 1.59
C THR A 48 7.45 2.87 0.86
N PHE A 49 6.30 3.02 1.52
CA PHE A 49 5.00 2.82 0.90
C PHE A 49 4.74 3.83 -0.22
N TRP A 50 5.13 5.09 -0.06
CA TRP A 50 5.04 6.09 -1.12
C TRP A 50 5.84 5.68 -2.35
N LEU A 51 7.07 5.20 -2.15
CA LEU A 51 7.91 4.68 -3.23
C LEU A 51 7.27 3.44 -3.88
N VAL A 52 6.76 2.52 -3.09
CA VAL A 52 6.07 1.31 -3.58
C VAL A 52 4.87 1.71 -4.43
N VAL A 53 3.97 2.57 -3.95
CA VAL A 53 2.82 3.04 -4.75
C VAL A 53 3.31 3.69 -6.05
N ARG A 54 4.33 4.57 -6.00
CA ARG A 54 4.81 5.25 -7.20
C ARG A 54 5.43 4.33 -8.26
N TYR A 55 6.05 3.23 -7.86
CA TYR A 55 6.77 2.31 -8.75
C TYR A 55 6.01 1.03 -9.08
N THR A 56 5.13 0.56 -8.21
CA THR A 56 4.39 -0.70 -8.38
C THR A 56 2.92 -0.52 -8.69
N TRP A 57 2.35 0.70 -8.62
CA TRP A 57 1.01 0.96 -9.14
C TRP A 57 1.05 0.90 -10.68
N PRO A 58 0.54 -0.18 -11.31
CA PRO A 58 0.54 -0.33 -12.75
C PRO A 58 -0.76 0.26 -13.31
N ILE A 59 -0.64 1.19 -14.26
CA ILE A 59 -1.78 1.73 -15.03
C ILE A 59 -2.64 0.62 -15.68
N GLU A 60 -2.09 -0.57 -15.86
CA GLU A 60 -2.81 -1.72 -16.42
C GLU A 60 -3.94 -2.22 -15.51
N LEU A 61 -3.90 -1.96 -14.20
CA LEU A 61 -5.02 -2.22 -13.30
C LEU A 61 -6.17 -1.23 -13.52
N GLU A 62 -5.86 0.03 -13.86
CA GLU A 62 -6.86 1.05 -14.19
C GLU A 62 -7.52 0.73 -15.55
N ALA A 63 -6.76 0.24 -16.52
CA ALA A 63 -7.29 -0.23 -17.80
C ALA A 63 -8.18 -1.48 -17.68
N ALA A 64 -7.86 -2.39 -16.75
CA ALA A 64 -8.69 -3.56 -16.47
C ALA A 64 -10.04 -3.19 -15.82
N GLU A 65 -10.08 -2.13 -15.01
CA GLU A 65 -11.32 -1.57 -14.44
C GLU A 65 -12.20 -0.92 -15.52
N GLU A 66 -11.63 -0.13 -16.42
CA GLU A 66 -12.38 0.47 -17.54
C GLU A 66 -12.99 -0.60 -18.47
N HIS A 67 -12.25 -1.66 -18.78
CA HIS A 67 -12.78 -2.75 -19.62
C HIS A 67 -13.89 -3.55 -18.93
N GLY A 68 -13.82 -3.74 -17.61
CA GLY A 68 -14.88 -4.38 -16.82
C GLY A 68 -16.17 -3.54 -16.79
N VAL A 69 -16.04 -2.22 -16.62
CA VAL A 69 -17.17 -1.28 -16.61
C VAL A 69 -17.80 -1.13 -18.00
N SER A 70 -17.00 -1.05 -19.06
CA SER A 70 -17.51 -0.95 -20.44
C SER A 70 -18.22 -2.24 -20.88
N THR A 71 -17.72 -3.42 -20.49
CA THR A 71 -18.38 -4.70 -20.77
C THR A 71 -19.72 -4.82 -20.02
N ALA A 72 -19.76 -4.37 -18.77
CA ALA A 72 -21.00 -4.37 -17.98
C ALA A 72 -22.04 -3.36 -18.53
N SER A 73 -21.63 -2.17 -18.97
CA SER A 73 -22.56 -1.20 -19.56
C SER A 73 -23.14 -1.69 -20.88
N ASN A 74 -22.31 -2.27 -21.76
CA ASN A 74 -22.75 -2.81 -23.04
C ASN A 74 -23.77 -3.95 -22.87
N HIS A 75 -23.62 -4.77 -21.83
CA HIS A 75 -24.56 -5.84 -21.52
C HIS A 75 -25.89 -5.33 -20.97
N LEU A 76 -25.88 -4.25 -20.17
CA LEU A 76 -27.10 -3.60 -19.67
C LEU A 76 -27.87 -2.87 -20.79
N ASP A 77 -27.14 -2.27 -21.74
CA ASP A 77 -27.73 -1.59 -22.90
C ASP A 77 -28.47 -2.58 -23.82
N CYS A 78 -27.85 -3.74 -24.10
CA CYS A 78 -28.50 -4.81 -24.86
C CYS A 78 -29.78 -5.34 -24.17
N ASP A 79 -29.79 -5.47 -22.85
CA ASP A 79 -30.96 -5.96 -22.10
C ASP A 79 -32.13 -4.96 -22.16
N LEU A 80 -31.84 -3.65 -22.06
CA LEU A 80 -32.86 -2.59 -22.21
C LEU A 80 -33.43 -2.52 -23.62
N THR A 81 -32.60 -2.67 -24.67
CA THR A 81 -33.08 -2.69 -26.06
C THR A 81 -33.96 -3.90 -26.39
N SER A 82 -33.80 -5.02 -25.67
CA SER A 82 -34.65 -6.21 -25.82
C SER A 82 -36.03 -6.04 -25.16
N VAL A 83 -36.17 -5.18 -24.15
CA VAL A 83 -37.44 -4.91 -23.46
C VAL A 83 -38.27 -3.86 -24.19
N GLU A 84 -37.64 -2.96 -24.95
CA GLU A 84 -38.32 -1.88 -25.68
C GLU A 84 -38.82 -2.28 -27.08
N SER A 85 -38.62 -3.53 -27.49
CA SER A 85 -39.18 -4.08 -28.74
C SER A 85 -40.63 -4.56 -28.52
N PRO A 86 -41.64 -3.99 -29.22
CA PRO A 86 -43.07 -4.26 -29.00
C PRO A 86 -43.54 -5.65 -29.46
#